data_AF-A0AAW1N990-F1
#
_entry.id   AF-A0AAW1N990-F1
#
_cell.length_a   1.000
_cell.length_b   1.000
_cell.length_c   1.000
_cell.angle_alpha   90.00
_cell.angle_beta   90.00
_cell.angle_gamma   90.00
#
_symmetry.space_group_name_H-M   'P 1'
#
loop_
_entity.id
_entity.type
_entity.pdbx_description
1 polymer ?
#
loop_
_entity_poly.entity_id
_entity_poly.type
_entity_poly.pdbx_seq_one_letter_code
_entity_poly.pdbx_strand_id
1 'polypeptide(L)'
;MRHNHKRIETFGDQNKGETRIVNEACDNENRLIKWAESRGVKSKLQIAYVEGAGRGALAKEDHGVGDITLEIPISVVISEDVVYESDMIHILRNIDGMSAETMLLLWSMRERHNVKSNYKLYFDALPEEFNTGLFF
;
A
#
# COMPACT_ATOMS: atom_id res chain seq x y z
N MET A 1 -22.95 -6.78 22.28
CA MET A 1 -21.68 -6.44 21.58
C MET A 1 -20.46 -6.27 22.52
N ARG A 2 -20.58 -5.77 23.76
CA ARG A 2 -19.43 -5.57 24.68
C ARG A 2 -18.67 -6.84 25.12
N HIS A 3 -19.31 -8.01 25.10
CA HIS A 3 -18.68 -9.26 25.59
C HIS A 3 -17.61 -9.83 24.63
N ASN A 4 -17.77 -9.60 23.32
CA ASN A 4 -16.80 -10.08 22.32
C ASN A 4 -15.52 -9.22 22.30
N HIS A 5 -15.64 -7.91 22.58
CA HIS A 5 -14.50 -6.99 22.60
C HIS A 5 -13.49 -7.36 23.69
N LYS A 6 -13.95 -7.59 24.94
CA LYS A 6 -13.08 -8.05 26.04
C LYS A 6 -12.40 -9.39 25.76
N ARG A 7 -13.07 -10.31 25.07
CA ARG A 7 -12.46 -11.61 24.70
C ARG A 7 -11.32 -11.45 23.71
N ILE A 8 -11.43 -10.50 22.77
CA ILE A 8 -10.38 -10.23 21.77
C ILE A 8 -9.15 -9.59 22.43
N GLU A 9 -9.35 -8.60 23.30
CA GLU A 9 -8.26 -7.97 24.06
C GLU A 9 -7.50 -9.00 24.90
N THR A 10 -8.23 -9.83 25.65
CA THR A 10 -7.63 -10.85 26.52
C THR A 10 -6.82 -11.89 25.73
N PHE A 11 -7.27 -12.24 24.53
CA PHE A 11 -6.56 -13.18 23.66
C PHE A 11 -5.29 -12.57 23.05
N GLY A 12 -5.31 -11.27 22.74
CA GLY A 12 -4.14 -10.53 22.24
C GLY A 12 -3.02 -10.47 23.26
N ASP A 13 -3.34 -10.18 24.52
CA ASP A 13 -2.34 -10.13 25.61
C ASP A 13 -1.66 -11.47 25.88
N GLN A 14 -2.39 -12.58 25.70
CA GLN A 14 -1.84 -13.94 25.89
C GLN A 14 -0.85 -14.37 24.80
N ASN A 15 -0.87 -13.73 23.63
CA ASN A 15 -0.03 -14.08 22.47
C ASN A 15 0.93 -12.96 22.08
N LYS A 16 1.28 -12.08 23.03
CA LYS A 16 2.14 -10.93 22.77
C LYS A 16 3.58 -11.39 22.49
N GLY A 17 3.91 -11.54 21.21
CA GLY A 17 5.28 -11.79 20.76
C GLY A 17 6.13 -10.52 20.81
N GLU A 18 7.44 -10.67 21.01
CA GLU A 18 8.38 -9.55 20.87
C GLU A 18 8.45 -9.13 19.39
N THR A 19 8.09 -7.88 19.12
CA THR A 19 8.25 -7.27 17.78
C THR A 19 9.50 -6.41 17.80
N ARG A 20 10.50 -6.76 16.98
CA ARG A 20 11.72 -5.96 16.85
C ARG A 20 11.66 -5.09 15.59
N ILE A 21 11.78 -3.79 15.79
CA ILE A 21 11.96 -2.82 14.70
C ILE A 21 13.44 -2.85 14.33
N VAL A 22 13.72 -3.12 13.05
CA VAL A 22 15.08 -3.25 12.51
C VAL A 22 15.54 -1.94 11.87
N ASN A 23 14.62 -1.16 11.29
CA ASN A 23 14.90 0.14 10.71
C ASN A 23 13.66 1.05 10.71
N GLU A 24 13.93 2.36 10.72
CA GLU A 24 12.92 3.40 10.52
C GLU A 24 12.61 3.60 9.02
N ALA A 25 11.57 4.38 8.72
CA ALA A 25 11.19 4.77 7.36
C ALA A 25 12.35 5.48 6.64
N CYS A 26 12.68 5.04 5.41
CA CYS A 26 13.68 5.74 4.60
C CYS A 26 13.05 6.95 3.88
N ASP A 27 13.86 7.70 3.15
CA ASP A 27 13.43 8.92 2.46
C ASP A 27 12.26 8.68 1.48
N ASN A 28 12.22 7.52 0.81
CA ASN A 28 11.14 7.19 -0.10
C ASN A 28 9.80 6.95 0.63
N GLU A 29 9.81 6.25 1.77
CA GLU A 29 8.62 6.11 2.62
C GLU A 29 8.11 7.46 3.13
N ASN A 30 9.02 8.33 3.58
CA ASN A 30 8.66 9.64 4.09
C ASN A 30 8.04 10.51 2.99
N ARG A 31 8.56 10.43 1.76
CA ARG A 31 7.99 11.11 0.58
C ARG A 31 6.64 10.52 0.18
N LEU A 32 6.49 9.19 0.24
CA LEU A 32 5.22 8.51 0.01
C LEU A 32 4.14 8.99 0.98
N ILE A 33 4.44 9.02 2.28
CA ILE A 33 3.49 9.47 3.31
C ILE A 33 3.06 10.91 3.05
N LYS A 34 4.01 11.84 2.84
CA LYS A 34 3.70 13.25 2.57
C LYS A 34 2.85 13.42 1.31
N TRP A 35 3.15 12.67 0.25
CA TRP A 35 2.36 12.68 -0.97
C TRP A 35 0.94 12.15 -0.72
N ALA A 36 0.81 11.02 -0.03
CA ALA A 36 -0.48 10.42 0.29
C ALA A 36 -1.33 11.38 1.14
N GLU A 37 -0.75 11.99 2.17
CA GLU A 37 -1.40 12.99 3.03
C GLU A 37 -1.84 14.21 2.22
N SER A 38 -1.01 14.71 1.30
CA SER A 38 -1.39 15.80 0.38
C SER A 38 -2.55 15.45 -0.56
N ARG A 39 -2.82 14.16 -0.76
CA ARG A 39 -3.93 13.62 -1.56
C ARG A 39 -5.15 13.22 -0.71
N GLY A 40 -5.13 13.55 0.59
CA GLY A 40 -6.24 13.33 1.51
C GLY A 40 -6.22 12.01 2.26
N VAL A 41 -5.13 11.22 2.16
CA VAL A 41 -4.94 10.05 3.03
C VAL A 41 -4.74 10.52 4.46
N LYS A 42 -5.42 9.86 5.41
CA LYS A 42 -5.20 10.09 6.84
C LYS A 42 -4.67 8.81 7.45
N SER A 43 -3.55 8.92 8.17
CA SER A 43 -2.89 7.76 8.77
C SER A 43 -2.43 8.07 10.19
N LYS A 44 -2.83 7.21 11.12
CA LYS A 44 -2.27 7.13 12.47
C LYS A 44 -1.11 6.13 12.55
N LEU A 45 -0.66 5.65 11.39
CA LEU A 45 0.40 4.68 11.22
C LEU A 45 1.65 5.35 10.62
N GLN A 46 2.82 4.81 10.95
CA GLN A 46 4.10 5.10 10.30
C GLN A 46 4.64 3.84 9.63
N ILE A 47 5.51 4.02 8.64
CA ILE A 47 6.18 2.88 8.01
C ILE A 47 7.40 2.50 8.84
N ALA A 48 7.61 1.20 9.03
CA ALA A 48 8.75 0.65 9.76
C ALA A 48 9.19 -0.68 9.15
N TYR A 49 10.42 -1.08 9.39
CA TYR A 49 10.91 -2.42 9.03
C TYR A 49 10.91 -3.31 10.26
N VAL A 50 10.17 -4.41 10.19
CA VAL A 50 9.99 -5.36 11.27
C VAL A 50 10.77 -6.64 10.94
N GLU A 51 11.51 -7.15 11.93
CA GLU A 51 12.30 -8.37 11.78
C GLU A 51 11.41 -9.54 11.36
N GLY A 52 11.83 -10.28 10.32
CA GLY A 52 11.08 -11.42 9.77
C GLY A 52 9.85 -11.07 8.93
N ALA A 53 9.31 -9.85 9.01
CA ALA A 53 8.15 -9.41 8.23
C ALA A 53 8.48 -8.39 7.13
N GLY A 54 9.63 -7.71 7.22
CA GLY A 54 10.04 -6.69 6.27
C GLY A 54 9.33 -5.35 6.49
N ARG A 55 9.10 -4.59 5.41
CA ARG A 55 8.44 -3.28 5.45
C ARG A 55 6.97 -3.44 5.84
N GLY A 56 6.54 -2.73 6.87
CA GLY A 56 5.18 -2.77 7.40
C GLY A 56 4.73 -1.43 7.99
N ALA A 57 3.58 -1.44 8.66
CA ALA A 57 3.01 -0.28 9.32
C ALA A 57 3.02 -0.46 10.85
N LEU A 58 3.48 0.55 11.56
CA LEU A 58 3.48 0.63 13.02
C LEU A 58 2.53 1.74 13.48
N ALA A 59 1.78 1.49 14.56
CA ALA A 59 0.95 2.53 15.16
C ALA A 59 1.81 3.66 15.74
N LYS A 60 1.41 4.92 15.52
CA LYS A 60 2.07 6.11 16.11
C LYS A 60 1.59 6.39 17.54
N GLU A 61 0.43 5.85 17.90
CA GLU A 61 -0.24 6.02 19.19
C GLU A 61 -1.07 4.77 19.50
N ASP A 62 -1.55 4.63 20.73
CA ASP A 62 -2.37 3.49 21.11
C ASP A 62 -3.73 3.51 20.38
N HIS A 63 -4.15 2.35 19.89
CA HIS A 63 -5.42 2.18 19.18
C HIS A 63 -6.21 1.00 19.74
N GLY A 64 -7.49 1.22 19.99
CA GLY A 64 -8.43 0.19 20.39
C GLY A 64 -8.94 -0.63 19.20
N VAL A 65 -9.49 -1.81 19.49
CA VAL A 65 -10.12 -2.65 18.45
C VAL A 65 -11.35 -1.91 17.90
N GLY A 66 -11.34 -1.65 16.59
CA GLY A 66 -12.42 -0.93 15.89
C GLY A 66 -12.11 0.53 15.61
N ASP A 67 -10.97 1.05 16.08
CA ASP A 67 -10.52 2.40 15.72
C ASP A 67 -10.11 2.47 14.25
N ILE A 68 -10.43 3.60 13.62
CA ILE A 68 -9.97 3.91 12.27
C ILE A 68 -8.52 4.41 12.35
N THR A 69 -7.61 3.64 11.78
CA THR A 69 -6.16 3.93 11.76
C THR A 69 -5.67 4.43 10.40
N LEU A 70 -6.41 4.14 9.32
CA LEU A 70 -6.08 4.51 7.95
C LEU A 70 -7.35 4.80 7.14
N GLU A 71 -7.42 5.98 6.52
CA GLU A 71 -8.44 6.37 5.55
C GLU A 71 -7.76 6.67 4.21
N ILE A 72 -8.18 6.01 3.13
CA ILE A 72 -7.65 6.22 1.78
C ILE A 72 -8.77 6.73 0.86
N PRO A 73 -8.67 7.95 0.32
CA PRO A 73 -9.61 8.42 -0.71
C PRO A 73 -9.51 7.59 -1.99
N ILE A 74 -10.64 7.30 -2.62
CA ILE A 74 -10.71 6.53 -3.88
C ILE A 74 -9.84 7.17 -4.97
N SER A 75 -9.74 8.50 -5.01
CA SER A 75 -8.90 9.23 -5.98
C SER A 75 -7.40 8.92 -5.93
N VAL A 76 -6.92 8.25 -4.87
CA VAL A 76 -5.52 7.82 -4.72
C VAL A 76 -5.33 6.37 -5.15
N VAL A 77 -6.41 5.60 -5.26
CA VAL A 77 -6.37 4.19 -5.63
C VAL A 77 -6.09 4.06 -7.13
N ILE A 78 -5.18 3.16 -7.48
CA ILE A 78 -4.92 2.75 -8.86
C ILE A 78 -5.96 1.68 -9.21
N SER A 79 -6.95 2.04 -10.03
CA SER A 79 -8.03 1.17 -10.51
C SER A 79 -8.00 1.08 -12.04
N GLU A 80 -8.88 0.28 -12.64
CA GLU A 80 -9.03 0.24 -14.11
C GLU A 80 -9.33 1.62 -14.74
N ASP A 81 -9.95 2.53 -13.98
CA ASP A 81 -10.27 3.89 -14.41
C ASP A 81 -9.02 4.64 -14.91
N VAL A 82 -7.87 4.44 -14.23
CA VAL A 82 -6.61 5.10 -14.61
C VAL A 82 -6.12 4.65 -15.99
N VAL A 83 -6.50 3.44 -16.43
CA VAL A 83 -6.21 2.95 -17.77
C VAL A 83 -7.13 3.62 -18.76
N TYR A 84 -8.44 3.65 -18.49
CA TYR A 84 -9.45 4.26 -19.36
C TYR A 84 -9.23 5.75 -19.59
N GLU A 85 -8.64 6.44 -18.62
CA GLU A 85 -8.25 7.86 -18.70
C GLU A 85 -6.87 8.07 -19.35
N SER A 86 -6.10 7.01 -19.57
CA SER A 86 -4.77 7.08 -20.17
C SER A 86 -4.79 6.97 -21.69
N ASP A 87 -3.70 7.41 -22.31
CA ASP A 87 -3.42 7.21 -23.74
C ASP A 87 -3.24 5.73 -24.14
N MET A 88 -2.98 4.82 -23.19
CA MET A 88 -2.81 3.39 -23.49
C MET A 88 -4.11 2.71 -23.89
N ILE A 89 -5.25 3.24 -23.47
CA ILE A 89 -6.53 2.58 -23.66
C ILE A 89 -6.82 2.29 -25.14
N HIS A 90 -6.39 3.19 -26.02
CA HIS A 90 -6.57 3.06 -27.46
C HIS A 90 -5.80 1.89 -28.06
N ILE A 91 -4.72 1.46 -27.43
CA ILE A 91 -3.90 0.33 -27.87
C ILE A 91 -4.41 -0.94 -27.21
N LEU A 92 -4.59 -0.91 -25.89
CA LEU A 92 -4.89 -2.09 -25.08
C LEU A 92 -6.27 -2.68 -25.39
N ARG A 93 -7.31 -1.86 -25.62
CA ARG A 93 -8.67 -2.35 -25.93
C ARG A 93 -8.77 -3.08 -27.26
N ASN A 94 -7.82 -2.87 -28.18
CA ASN A 94 -7.84 -3.49 -29.50
C ASN A 94 -7.22 -4.89 -29.50
N ILE A 95 -6.64 -5.32 -28.38
CA ILE A 95 -6.05 -6.65 -28.24
C ILE A 95 -7.15 -7.59 -27.74
N ASP A 96 -7.52 -8.54 -28.60
CA ASP A 96 -8.57 -9.50 -28.29
C ASP A 96 -8.22 -10.36 -27.05
N GLY A 97 -9.23 -10.62 -26.22
CA GLY A 97 -9.08 -11.38 -24.98
C GLY A 97 -8.35 -10.69 -23.84
N MET A 98 -8.00 -9.39 -23.95
CA MET A 98 -7.29 -8.68 -22.89
C MET A 98 -8.22 -8.29 -21.73
N SER A 99 -7.87 -8.74 -20.51
CA SER A 99 -8.63 -8.40 -19.29
C SER A 99 -8.25 -7.01 -18.75
N ALA A 100 -9.14 -6.39 -17.97
CA ALA A 100 -8.89 -5.10 -17.32
C ALA A 100 -7.68 -5.15 -16.37
N GLU A 101 -7.49 -6.26 -15.65
CA GLU A 101 -6.33 -6.48 -14.78
C GLU A 101 -5.03 -6.54 -15.58
N THR A 102 -5.06 -7.19 -16.75
CA THR A 102 -3.90 -7.26 -17.64
C THR A 102 -3.58 -5.88 -18.21
N MET A 103 -4.60 -5.10 -18.59
CA MET A 103 -4.43 -3.72 -19.03
C MET A 103 -3.81 -2.86 -17.93
N LEU A 104 -4.31 -2.98 -16.70
CA LEU A 104 -3.81 -2.23 -15.54
C LEU A 104 -2.37 -2.62 -15.20
N LEU A 105 -2.01 -3.90 -15.32
CA LEU A 105 -0.63 -4.36 -15.15
C LEU A 105 0.30 -3.71 -16.18
N LEU A 106 -0.05 -3.77 -17.46
CA LEU A 106 0.76 -3.17 -18.54
C LEU A 106 0.88 -1.65 -18.38
N TRP A 107 -0.23 -1.00 -18.00
CA TRP A 107 -0.22 0.41 -17.66
C TRP A 107 0.73 0.71 -16.50
N SER A 108 0.67 -0.08 -15.42
CA SER A 108 1.52 0.10 -14.23
C SER A 108 2.99 -0.08 -14.57
N MET A 109 3.33 -1.06 -15.41
CA MET A 109 4.70 -1.30 -15.88
C MET A 109 5.25 -0.10 -16.64
N ARG A 110 4.46 0.51 -17.53
CA ARG A 110 4.86 1.72 -18.25
C ARG A 110 4.94 2.93 -17.31
N GLU A 111 3.90 3.13 -16.51
CA GLU A 111 3.73 4.31 -15.67
C GLU A 111 4.79 4.40 -14.57
N ARG A 112 5.30 3.26 -14.08
CA ARG A 112 6.46 3.19 -13.16
C ARG A 112 7.68 3.97 -13.67
N HIS A 113 7.88 4.03 -14.98
CA HIS A 113 9.02 4.73 -15.60
C HIS A 113 8.69 6.18 -16.00
N ASN A 114 7.44 6.63 -15.85
CA ASN A 114 7.03 7.99 -16.15
C ASN A 114 7.37 8.94 -15.00
N VAL A 115 8.41 9.75 -15.18
CA VAL A 115 8.85 10.74 -14.17
C VAL A 115 7.82 11.82 -13.86
N LYS A 116 6.83 12.02 -14.74
CA LYS A 116 5.72 12.97 -14.55
C LYS A 116 4.46 12.33 -13.97
N SER A 117 4.50 11.04 -13.65
CA SER A 117 3.35 10.33 -13.11
C SER A 117 2.85 10.95 -11.81
N ASN A 118 1.53 11.04 -11.66
CA ASN A 118 0.91 11.37 -10.38
C ASN A 118 1.21 10.33 -9.28
N TYR A 119 1.56 9.11 -9.69
CA TYR A 119 1.83 7.96 -8.82
C TYR A 119 3.33 7.66 -8.69
N LYS A 120 4.23 8.55 -9.15
CA LYS A 120 5.68 8.31 -9.14
C LYS A 120 6.20 7.95 -7.74
N LEU A 121 5.75 8.66 -6.71
CA LEU A 121 6.15 8.40 -5.32
C LEU A 121 5.61 7.09 -4.76
N TYR A 122 4.46 6.61 -5.26
CA TYR A 122 3.97 5.27 -4.97
C TYR A 122 4.88 4.20 -5.59
N PHE A 123 5.18 4.32 -6.88
CA PHE A 123 6.04 3.36 -7.57
C PHE A 123 7.47 3.35 -7.05
N ASP A 124 8.02 4.50 -6.64
CA ASP A 124 9.37 4.61 -6.06
C ASP A 124 9.49 3.97 -4.67
N ALA A 125 8.37 3.79 -3.98
CA ALA A 125 8.31 3.16 -2.66
C ALA A 125 7.96 1.65 -2.73
N LEU A 126 7.75 1.10 -3.93
CA LEU A 126 7.56 -0.34 -4.10
C LEU A 126 8.91 -1.07 -4.02
N PRO A 127 8.93 -2.31 -3.49
CA PRO A 127 10.10 -3.16 -3.55
C PRO A 127 10.63 -3.34 -4.99
N GLU A 128 11.95 -3.46 -5.13
CA GLU A 128 12.58 -3.82 -6.39
C GLU A 128 12.29 -5.28 -6.76
N GLU A 129 12.28 -6.15 -5.75
CA GLU A 129 12.07 -7.59 -5.90
C GLU A 129 10.93 -8.07 -5.01
N PHE A 130 10.25 -9.11 -5.48
CA PHE A 130 9.22 -9.81 -4.72
C PHE A 130 9.56 -11.30 -4.70
N ASN A 131 9.50 -11.91 -3.51
CA ASN A 131 9.71 -13.36 -3.31
C ASN A 131 8.52 -14.19 -3.80
N THR A 132 8.18 -14.02 -5.08
CA THR A 132 7.20 -14.83 -5.79
C THR A 132 7.90 -16.00 -6.46
N GLY A 133 7.16 -17.04 -6.85
CA GLY A 133 7.72 -18.19 -7.59
C GLY A 133 8.27 -17.87 -8.99
N LEU A 134 8.39 -16.59 -9.35
CA LEU A 134 9.01 -16.10 -10.59
C LEU A 134 10.49 -15.73 -10.39
N PHE A 135 10.93 -15.55 -9.15
CA PHE A 135 12.32 -15.26 -8.79
C PHE A 135 12.86 -16.44 -7.96
N PHE A 136 13.91 -17.10 -8.45
CA PHE A 136 14.59 -18.25 -7.84
C PHE A 136 16.06 -17.93 -7.55
#